data_AF-A0A5C5URQ3-F1
#
_entry.id   AF-A0A5C5URQ3-F1
#
_cell.length_a   1.000
_cell.length_b   1.000
_cell.length_c   1.000
_cell.angle_alpha   90.00
_cell.angle_beta   90.00
_cell.angle_gamma   90.00
#
_symmetry.space_group_name_H-M   'P 1'
#
loop_
_entity.id
_entity.type
_entity.pdbx_description
1 polymer ?
#
loop_
_entity_poly.entity_id
_entity_poly.type
_entity_poly.pdbx_seq_one_letter_code
_entity_poly.pdbx_strand_id
1 'polypeptide(L)'
;MKRLNRKLLYVIAAVIVIVAAVIAVFFTPLFTVQRFEVHGQSVTSADDVVAATKIREGDVLASVDAHRAANDVATLPWVANATVSRSWPDTIVVDVVERTAVMYVHREDGDHLVDTTGTAFLIDTPPEDSVEIRGTDEDDQKLFGKLSEILDALGDVRGQVEAFEVSGPYEVTLVFDDGRTVVWGAPENNEDKAVATRIVLGREGQHWNVSDPIQVTVK
;
A
#
# COMPACT_ATOMS: atom_id res chain seq x y z
N MET A 1 -15.05 67.85 8.03
CA MET A 1 -14.55 66.48 7.75
C MET A 1 -15.51 65.36 8.24
N LYS A 2 -16.83 65.39 7.94
CA LYS A 2 -17.81 64.40 8.52
C LYS A 2 -18.71 63.64 7.51
N ARG A 3 -18.49 63.75 6.19
CA ARG A 3 -19.33 63.08 5.17
C ARG A 3 -18.73 61.80 4.58
N LEU A 4 -17.45 61.50 4.83
CA LEU A 4 -16.78 60.31 4.29
C LEU A 4 -17.25 59.01 4.97
N ASN A 5 -17.66 59.06 6.25
CA ASN A 5 -17.96 57.85 7.03
C ASN A 5 -19.25 57.13 6.61
N ARG A 6 -20.28 57.86 6.13
CA ARG A 6 -21.55 57.25 5.70
C ARG A 6 -21.42 56.52 4.36
N LYS A 7 -20.68 57.08 3.39
CA LYS A 7 -20.40 56.39 2.13
C LYS A 7 -19.55 55.15 2.35
N LEU A 8 -18.55 55.23 3.23
CA LEU A 8 -17.73 54.09 3.63
C LEU A 8 -18.57 52.98 4.28
N LEU A 9 -19.51 53.33 5.17
CA LEU A 9 -20.45 52.37 5.78
C LEU A 9 -21.30 51.65 4.73
N TYR A 10 -21.85 52.35 3.73
CA TYR A 10 -22.62 51.71 2.65
C TYR A 10 -21.77 50.79 1.78
N VAL A 11 -20.52 51.17 1.49
CA VAL A 11 -19.59 50.31 0.75
C VAL A 11 -19.25 49.06 1.56
N ILE A 12 -18.93 49.18 2.85
CA ILE A 12 -18.67 48.04 3.72
C ILE A 12 -19.90 47.12 3.80
N ALA A 13 -21.10 47.68 4.01
CA ALA A 13 -22.33 46.90 4.04
C ALA A 13 -22.58 46.18 2.70
N ALA A 14 -22.37 46.85 1.56
CA ALA A 14 -22.49 46.22 0.24
C ALA A 14 -21.48 45.08 0.06
N VAL A 15 -20.24 45.25 0.48
CA VAL A 15 -19.21 44.19 0.44
C VAL A 15 -19.63 43.00 1.32
N ILE A 16 -20.10 43.25 2.55
CA ILE A 16 -20.58 42.18 3.44
C ILE A 16 -21.75 41.42 2.82
N VAL A 17 -22.71 42.12 2.21
CA VAL A 17 -23.86 41.48 1.53
C VAL A 17 -23.40 40.64 0.34
N ILE A 18 -22.46 41.14 -0.46
CA ILE A 18 -21.90 40.38 -1.59
C ILE A 18 -21.17 39.13 -1.10
N VAL A 19 -20.32 39.26 -0.07
CA VAL A 19 -19.61 38.12 0.51
C VAL A 19 -20.60 37.09 1.09
N ALA A 20 -21.63 37.53 1.81
CA ALA A 20 -22.66 36.65 2.34
C ALA A 20 -23.46 35.95 1.22
N ALA A 21 -23.79 36.66 0.14
CA ALA A 21 -24.47 36.08 -1.01
C ALA A 21 -23.60 35.04 -1.73
N VAL A 22 -22.30 35.31 -1.91
CA VAL A 22 -21.34 34.35 -2.48
C VAL A 22 -21.24 33.11 -1.59
N ILE A 23 -21.13 33.27 -0.27
CA ILE A 23 -21.11 32.15 0.68
C ILE A 23 -22.41 31.35 0.58
N ALA A 24 -23.57 32.00 0.55
CA ALA A 24 -24.86 31.32 0.45
C ALA A 24 -25.02 30.48 -0.83
N VAL A 25 -24.40 30.91 -1.94
CA VAL A 25 -24.37 30.11 -3.18
C VAL A 25 -23.66 28.77 -2.98
N PHE A 26 -22.58 28.71 -2.19
CA PHE A 26 -21.90 27.45 -1.86
C PHE A 26 -22.72 26.49 -0.99
N PHE A 27 -23.80 26.96 -0.36
CA PHE A 27 -24.74 26.12 0.41
C PHE A 27 -25.97 25.70 -0.42
N THR A 28 -25.98 25.96 -1.72
CA THR A 28 -27.06 25.51 -2.61
C THR A 28 -26.90 24.03 -2.98
N PRO A 29 -28.00 23.34 -3.36
CA PRO A 29 -27.96 21.91 -3.76
C PRO A 29 -27.02 21.58 -4.93
N LEU A 30 -26.50 22.60 -5.61
CA LEU A 30 -25.53 22.44 -6.69
C LEU A 30 -24.11 22.13 -6.18
N PHE A 31 -23.82 22.42 -4.90
CA PHE A 31 -22.49 22.23 -4.29
C PHE A 31 -22.51 21.20 -3.17
N THR A 32 -23.46 20.26 -3.24
CA THR A 32 -23.50 19.09 -2.35
C THR A 32 -22.89 17.89 -3.05
N VAL A 33 -22.39 16.94 -2.27
CA VAL A 33 -21.88 15.67 -2.79
C VAL A 33 -23.04 14.93 -3.48
N GLN A 34 -22.89 14.64 -4.76
CA GLN A 34 -23.84 13.85 -5.55
C GLN A 34 -23.22 12.57 -6.11
N ARG A 35 -21.89 12.52 -6.20
CA ARG A 35 -21.18 11.40 -6.83
C ARG A 35 -19.87 11.11 -6.11
N PHE A 36 -19.51 9.84 -6.14
CA PHE A 36 -18.20 9.35 -5.75
C PHE A 36 -17.52 8.73 -6.98
N GLU A 37 -16.27 9.11 -7.21
CA GLU A 37 -15.39 8.48 -8.19
C GLU A 37 -14.27 7.80 -7.42
N VAL A 38 -14.19 6.46 -7.51
CA VAL A 38 -13.18 5.67 -6.81
C VAL A 38 -12.23 5.05 -7.84
N HIS A 39 -10.93 5.24 -7.60
CA HIS A 39 -9.86 4.77 -8.47
C HIS A 39 -8.80 3.98 -7.70
N GLY A 40 -8.10 3.09 -8.42
CA GLY A 40 -6.93 2.33 -7.91
C GLY A 40 -7.28 1.12 -7.03
N GLN A 41 -8.56 0.81 -6.90
CA GLN A 41 -9.07 -0.38 -6.23
C GLN A 41 -9.05 -1.62 -7.13
N SER A 42 -8.69 -2.77 -6.58
CA SER A 42 -8.73 -4.07 -7.25
C SER A 42 -9.40 -5.11 -6.36
N VAL A 43 -8.99 -5.19 -5.09
CA VAL A 43 -9.52 -6.12 -4.09
C VAL A 43 -10.64 -5.47 -3.27
N THR A 44 -10.45 -4.21 -2.88
CA THR A 44 -11.42 -3.46 -2.08
C THR A 44 -12.58 -2.99 -2.95
N SER A 45 -13.82 -3.21 -2.52
CA SER A 45 -14.97 -2.74 -3.29
C SER A 45 -15.07 -1.21 -3.24
N ALA A 46 -15.55 -0.60 -4.32
CA ALA A 46 -15.78 0.85 -4.36
C ALA A 46 -16.75 1.30 -3.27
N ASP A 47 -17.77 0.48 -2.97
CA ASP A 47 -18.77 0.77 -1.94
C ASP A 47 -18.14 0.77 -0.54
N ASP A 48 -17.23 -0.16 -0.24
CA ASP A 48 -16.50 -0.18 1.04
C ASP A 48 -15.59 1.05 1.19
N VAL A 49 -14.91 1.44 0.11
CA VAL A 49 -14.10 2.68 0.08
C VAL A 49 -14.97 3.90 0.36
N VAL A 50 -16.11 4.03 -0.34
CA VAL A 50 -17.04 5.14 -0.14
C VAL A 50 -17.59 5.13 1.29
N ALA A 51 -18.00 3.97 1.80
CA ALA A 51 -18.49 3.84 3.17
C ALA A 51 -17.43 4.24 4.20
N ALA A 52 -16.16 3.87 3.98
CA ALA A 52 -15.05 4.23 4.85
C ALA A 52 -14.81 5.75 4.90
N THR A 53 -15.11 6.51 3.84
CA THR A 53 -15.00 7.99 3.87
C THR A 53 -15.90 8.65 4.92
N LYS A 54 -17.01 7.99 5.31
CA LYS A 54 -18.08 8.52 6.16
C LYS A 54 -18.76 9.78 5.62
N ILE A 55 -18.54 10.13 4.36
CA ILE A 55 -19.21 11.22 3.64
C ILE A 55 -20.51 10.67 3.07
N ARG A 56 -21.58 11.48 3.08
CA ARG A 56 -22.88 11.10 2.53
C ARG A 56 -23.23 11.95 1.33
N GLU A 57 -23.98 11.36 0.41
CA GLU A 57 -24.67 12.13 -0.61
C GLU A 57 -25.57 13.20 0.04
N GLY A 58 -25.53 14.41 -0.49
CA GLY A 58 -26.22 15.58 0.06
C GLY A 58 -25.38 16.42 1.04
N ASP A 59 -24.22 15.94 1.50
CA ASP A 59 -23.33 16.74 2.33
C ASP A 59 -22.80 17.97 1.56
N VAL A 60 -22.64 19.10 2.24
CA VAL A 60 -22.10 20.31 1.61
C VAL A 60 -20.63 20.07 1.27
N LEU A 61 -20.27 20.12 -0.02
CA LEU A 61 -18.94 19.75 -0.51
C LEU A 61 -17.84 20.60 0.17
N ALA A 62 -18.11 21.90 0.36
CA ALA A 62 -17.21 22.82 1.06
C ALA A 62 -16.89 22.42 2.52
N SER A 63 -17.80 21.68 3.17
CA SER A 63 -17.70 21.30 4.58
C SER A 63 -17.07 19.92 4.81
N VAL A 64 -16.99 19.10 3.76
CA VAL A 64 -16.39 17.75 3.81
C VAL A 64 -14.95 17.85 4.27
N ASP A 65 -14.53 17.11 5.30
CA ASP A 65 -13.12 16.99 5.67
C ASP A 65 -12.45 15.87 4.88
N ALA A 66 -11.85 16.22 3.74
CA ALA A 66 -11.19 15.26 2.87
C ALA A 66 -9.96 14.60 3.53
N HIS A 67 -9.25 15.29 4.42
CA HIS A 67 -8.08 14.69 5.08
C HIS A 67 -8.51 13.62 6.08
N ARG A 68 -9.54 13.91 6.87
CA ARG A 68 -10.15 12.91 7.75
C ARG A 68 -10.69 11.72 6.96
N ALA A 69 -11.41 11.97 5.88
CA ALA A 69 -11.93 10.90 5.02
C ALA A 69 -10.81 10.01 4.46
N ALA A 70 -9.70 10.59 4.01
CA ALA A 70 -8.54 9.84 3.55
C ALA A 70 -7.94 8.96 4.66
N ASN A 71 -7.78 9.50 5.87
CA ASN A 71 -7.29 8.73 7.02
C ASN A 71 -8.25 7.59 7.41
N ASP A 72 -9.57 7.82 7.31
CA ASP A 72 -10.56 6.79 7.58
C ASP A 72 -10.52 5.67 6.50
N VAL A 73 -10.36 6.01 5.22
CA VAL A 73 -10.18 5.02 4.13
C VAL A 73 -8.88 4.23 4.31
N ALA A 74 -7.80 4.87 4.75
CA ALA A 74 -6.51 4.22 5.02
C ALA A 74 -6.56 3.21 6.19
N THR A 75 -7.66 3.11 6.93
CA THR A 75 -7.87 2.05 7.93
C THR A 75 -8.31 0.71 7.33
N LEU A 76 -8.74 0.70 6.07
CA LEU A 76 -9.07 -0.53 5.37
C LEU A 76 -7.80 -1.38 5.19
N PRO A 77 -7.79 -2.68 5.52
CA PRO A 77 -6.56 -3.47 5.59
C PRO A 77 -5.77 -3.52 4.29
N TRP A 78 -6.47 -3.67 3.16
CA TRP A 78 -5.87 -3.72 1.83
C TRP A 78 -5.38 -2.36 1.33
N VAL A 79 -5.64 -1.26 2.03
CA VAL A 79 -5.24 0.08 1.60
C VAL A 79 -3.88 0.43 2.18
N ALA A 80 -2.91 0.67 1.30
CA ALA A 80 -1.59 1.18 1.67
C ALA A 80 -1.64 2.70 1.88
N ASN A 81 -2.33 3.40 0.98
CA ASN A 81 -2.50 4.85 1.03
C ASN A 81 -3.82 5.25 0.36
N ALA A 82 -4.43 6.33 0.83
CA ALA A 82 -5.63 6.89 0.23
C ALA A 82 -5.52 8.41 0.11
N THR A 83 -6.02 8.95 -0.99
CA THR A 83 -6.17 10.38 -1.21
C THR A 83 -7.63 10.67 -1.49
N VAL A 84 -8.22 11.60 -0.75
CA VAL A 84 -9.57 12.08 -1.00
C VAL A 84 -9.48 13.53 -1.43
N SER A 85 -10.15 13.88 -2.51
CA SER A 85 -10.21 15.24 -3.03
C SER A 85 -11.63 15.63 -3.44
N ARG A 86 -11.86 16.93 -3.53
CA ARG A 86 -13.15 17.51 -3.91
C ARG A 86 -13.05 17.96 -5.35
N SER A 87 -13.80 17.30 -6.24
CA SER A 87 -13.95 17.70 -7.64
C SER A 87 -15.22 18.52 -7.78
N TRP A 88 -15.05 19.83 -7.90
CA TRP A 88 -16.17 20.76 -8.00
C TRP A 88 -16.92 20.56 -9.32
N PRO A 89 -18.27 20.64 -9.31
CA PRO A 89 -19.08 21.22 -8.24
C PRO A 89 -19.63 20.24 -7.18
N ASP A 90 -19.69 18.94 -7.45
CA ASP A 90 -20.54 17.99 -6.71
C ASP A 90 -19.91 16.61 -6.44
N THR A 91 -18.63 16.42 -6.75
CA THR A 91 -18.01 15.09 -6.79
C THR A 91 -16.90 14.95 -5.74
N ILE A 92 -16.86 13.78 -5.08
CA ILE A 92 -15.73 13.35 -4.26
C ILE A 92 -14.93 12.32 -5.05
N VAL A 93 -13.63 12.57 -5.22
CA VAL A 93 -12.71 11.63 -5.85
C VAL A 93 -11.89 10.97 -4.75
N VAL A 94 -11.84 9.63 -4.78
CA VAL A 94 -11.08 8.81 -3.85
C VAL A 94 -10.09 7.96 -4.65
N ASP A 95 -8.82 8.31 -4.56
CA ASP A 95 -7.73 7.56 -5.14
C ASP A 95 -7.13 6.65 -4.07
N VAL A 96 -7.18 5.34 -4.29
CA VAL A 96 -6.68 4.31 -3.38
C VAL A 96 -5.44 3.66 -3.99
N VAL A 97 -4.43 3.44 -3.16
CA VAL A 97 -3.29 2.57 -3.48
C VAL A 97 -3.42 1.35 -2.59
N GLU A 98 -3.70 0.20 -3.21
CA GLU A 98 -3.80 -1.07 -2.49
C GLU A 98 -2.43 -1.68 -2.21
N ARG A 99 -2.35 -2.44 -1.11
CA ARG A 99 -1.22 -3.29 -0.76
C ARG A 99 -1.19 -4.49 -1.68
N THR A 100 0.01 -4.96 -1.99
CA THR A 100 0.24 -6.22 -2.69
C THR A 100 0.85 -7.20 -1.72
N ALA A 101 0.14 -8.28 -1.40
CA ALA A 101 0.68 -9.38 -0.60
C ALA A 101 1.68 -10.16 -1.45
N VAL A 102 2.97 -10.10 -1.09
CA VAL A 102 4.06 -10.78 -1.81
C VAL A 102 4.62 -11.96 -1.03
N MET A 103 4.38 -11.97 0.28
CA MET A 103 4.81 -13.01 1.19
C MET A 103 3.72 -13.27 2.23
N TYR A 104 3.84 -14.36 2.95
CA TYR A 104 3.00 -14.63 4.12
C TYR A 104 3.76 -15.44 5.18
N VAL A 105 3.28 -15.39 6.42
CA VAL A 105 3.79 -16.20 7.53
C VAL A 105 2.63 -17.06 8.06
N HIS A 106 2.83 -18.37 8.13
CA HIS A 106 1.83 -19.28 8.71
C HIS A 106 1.92 -19.27 10.24
N ARG A 107 0.77 -19.06 10.93
CA ARG A 107 0.67 -19.03 12.40
C ARG A 107 -0.55 -19.78 12.91
N GLU A 108 -0.63 -19.94 14.23
CA GLU A 108 -1.77 -20.61 14.89
C GLU A 108 -3.12 -19.93 14.64
N ASP A 109 -3.14 -18.60 14.48
CA ASP A 109 -4.34 -17.81 14.25
C ASP A 109 -4.68 -17.60 12.76
N GLY A 110 -3.83 -18.08 11.86
CA GLY A 110 -4.01 -18.05 10.40
C GLY A 110 -2.76 -17.62 9.65
N ASP A 111 -2.93 -17.36 8.35
CA ASP A 111 -1.86 -16.88 7.49
C ASP A 111 -1.80 -15.36 7.48
N HIS A 112 -0.67 -14.80 7.90
CA HIS A 112 -0.44 -13.36 7.97
C HIS A 112 0.18 -12.89 6.67
N LEU A 113 -0.57 -12.10 5.88
CA LEU A 113 -0.12 -11.54 4.62
C LEU A 113 0.83 -10.38 4.84
N VAL A 114 1.93 -10.39 4.10
CA VAL A 114 3.03 -9.43 4.18
C VAL A 114 3.19 -8.71 2.84
N ASP A 115 3.21 -7.38 2.88
CA ASP A 115 3.38 -6.56 1.69
C ASP A 115 4.85 -6.34 1.29
N THR A 116 5.07 -5.63 0.18
CA THR A 116 6.40 -5.29 -0.36
C THR A 116 7.26 -4.43 0.58
N THR A 117 6.66 -3.82 1.61
CA THR A 117 7.41 -3.06 2.63
C THR A 117 7.84 -3.93 3.80
N GLY A 118 7.44 -5.21 3.80
CA GLY A 118 7.63 -6.13 4.91
C GLY A 118 6.59 -5.99 6.02
N THR A 119 5.48 -5.28 5.79
CA THR A 119 4.46 -5.10 6.82
C THR A 119 3.45 -6.23 6.77
N ALA A 120 3.30 -6.98 7.85
CA ALA A 120 2.15 -7.88 8.04
C ALA A 120 0.88 -7.05 8.27
N PHE A 121 -0.14 -7.23 7.44
CA PHE A 121 -1.29 -6.30 7.41
C PHE A 121 -2.67 -6.95 7.49
N LEU A 122 -2.79 -8.25 7.19
CA LEU A 122 -4.08 -8.95 7.19
C LEU A 122 -3.87 -10.44 7.44
N ILE A 123 -4.81 -11.07 8.15
CA ILE A 123 -4.91 -12.52 8.24
C ILE A 123 -5.96 -12.98 7.24
N ASP A 124 -5.53 -13.66 6.17
CA ASP A 124 -6.40 -14.15 5.10
C ASP A 124 -5.67 -15.23 4.29
N THR A 125 -6.38 -15.86 3.34
CA THR A 125 -5.80 -16.86 2.43
C THR A 125 -4.70 -16.22 1.56
N PRO A 126 -3.48 -16.78 1.54
CA PRO A 126 -2.39 -16.26 0.70
C PRO A 126 -2.69 -16.35 -0.80
N PRO A 127 -2.31 -15.35 -1.60
CA PRO A 127 -2.30 -15.46 -3.06
C PRO A 127 -1.37 -16.58 -3.56
N GLU A 128 -1.71 -17.20 -4.68
CA GLU A 128 -0.92 -18.32 -5.25
C GLU A 128 0.53 -17.94 -5.59
N ASP A 129 0.81 -16.66 -5.85
CA ASP A 129 2.13 -16.12 -6.21
C ASP A 129 2.91 -15.53 -5.01
N SER A 130 2.41 -15.72 -3.79
CA SER A 130 3.05 -15.26 -2.57
C SER A 130 4.02 -16.31 -2.00
N VAL A 131 5.12 -15.84 -1.41
CA VAL A 131 6.19 -16.69 -0.88
C VAL A 131 6.03 -16.89 0.63
N GLU A 132 6.08 -18.13 1.10
CA GLU A 132 6.00 -18.43 2.53
C GLU A 132 7.29 -18.02 3.26
N ILE A 133 7.17 -17.44 4.45
CA ILE A 133 8.31 -17.20 5.34
C ILE A 133 8.23 -18.22 6.49
N ARG A 134 9.22 -19.10 6.56
CA ARG A 134 9.36 -20.17 7.57
C ARG A 134 10.48 -19.86 8.55
N GLY A 135 10.36 -20.37 9.78
CA GLY A 135 11.41 -20.29 10.80
C GLY A 135 11.40 -19.02 11.67
N THR A 136 10.36 -18.19 11.54
CA THR A 136 10.13 -17.03 12.41
C THR A 136 8.65 -16.91 12.78
N ASP A 137 8.40 -16.62 14.05
CA ASP A 137 7.05 -16.36 14.56
C ASP A 137 6.80 -14.86 14.79
N GLU A 138 7.84 -14.01 14.71
CA GLU A 138 7.74 -12.57 14.97
C GLU A 138 7.52 -11.75 13.68
N ASP A 139 6.69 -10.70 13.77
CA ASP A 139 6.53 -9.69 12.71
C ASP A 139 7.70 -8.70 12.71
N ASP A 140 8.86 -9.16 12.23
CA ASP A 140 10.01 -8.29 12.01
C ASP A 140 9.90 -7.61 10.64
N GLN A 141 9.24 -6.45 10.62
CA GLN A 141 9.08 -5.63 9.42
C GLN A 141 10.42 -5.34 8.71
N LYS A 142 11.52 -5.19 9.46
CA LYS A 142 12.83 -4.92 8.86
C LYS A 142 13.37 -6.15 8.14
N LEU A 143 13.26 -7.32 8.75
CA LEU A 143 13.64 -8.58 8.12
C LEU A 143 12.79 -8.83 6.86
N PHE A 144 11.46 -8.71 6.97
CA PHE A 144 10.57 -8.94 5.84
C PHE A 144 10.79 -7.94 4.71
N GLY A 145 11.06 -6.67 5.03
CA GLY A 145 11.45 -5.69 4.01
C GLY A 145 12.70 -6.12 3.24
N LYS A 146 13.71 -6.66 3.94
CA LYS A 146 14.91 -7.23 3.30
C LYS A 146 14.64 -8.49 2.48
N LEU A 147 13.69 -9.34 2.88
CA LEU A 147 13.27 -10.49 2.07
C LEU A 147 12.54 -10.04 0.79
N SER A 148 11.74 -8.97 0.87
CA SER A 148 11.12 -8.36 -0.32
C SER A 148 12.18 -7.85 -1.30
N GLU A 149 13.27 -7.26 -0.82
CA GLU A 149 14.39 -6.86 -1.68
C GLU A 149 15.06 -8.05 -2.40
N ILE A 150 15.08 -9.24 -1.78
CA ILE A 150 15.54 -10.46 -2.45
C ILE A 150 14.56 -10.86 -3.57
N LEU A 151 13.25 -10.86 -3.29
CA LEU A 151 12.23 -11.19 -4.29
C LEU A 151 12.29 -10.24 -5.50
N ASP A 152 12.51 -8.95 -5.26
CA ASP A 152 12.65 -7.95 -6.32
C ASP A 152 13.89 -8.23 -7.18
N ALA A 153 15.04 -8.56 -6.57
CA ALA A 153 16.27 -8.87 -7.29
C ALA A 153 16.20 -10.16 -8.12
N LEU A 154 15.41 -11.15 -7.69
CA LEU A 154 15.25 -12.42 -8.42
C LEU A 154 14.56 -12.24 -9.79
N GLY A 155 13.72 -11.21 -9.95
CA GLY A 155 13.00 -10.94 -11.19
C GLY A 155 12.18 -12.15 -11.65
N ASP A 156 12.42 -12.63 -12.86
CA ASP A 156 11.68 -13.76 -13.45
C ASP A 156 11.78 -15.08 -12.65
N VAL A 157 12.79 -15.24 -11.80
CA VAL A 157 12.96 -16.43 -10.95
C VAL A 157 12.05 -16.39 -9.72
N ARG A 158 11.54 -15.22 -9.34
CA ARG A 158 10.67 -15.05 -8.17
C ARG A 158 9.51 -16.05 -8.15
N GLY A 159 8.87 -16.28 -9.29
CA GLY A 159 7.71 -17.18 -9.40
C GLY A 159 8.01 -18.67 -9.19
N GLN A 160 9.29 -19.06 -9.07
CA GLN A 160 9.70 -20.42 -8.73
C GLN A 160 10.00 -20.57 -7.23
N VAL A 161 10.04 -19.48 -6.46
CA VAL A 161 10.33 -19.52 -5.03
C VAL A 161 9.04 -19.90 -4.30
N GLU A 162 9.07 -21.01 -3.56
CA GLU A 162 7.98 -21.45 -2.71
C GLU A 162 8.08 -20.80 -1.33
N ALA A 163 9.28 -20.80 -0.73
CA ALA A 163 9.47 -20.33 0.63
C ALA A 163 10.85 -19.73 0.89
N PHE A 164 10.91 -18.87 1.89
CA PHE A 164 12.13 -18.51 2.60
C PHE A 164 12.22 -19.32 3.89
N GLU A 165 13.33 -20.03 4.08
CA GLU A 165 13.72 -20.56 5.39
C GLU A 165 14.66 -19.57 6.07
N VAL A 166 14.18 -18.97 7.17
CA VAL A 166 14.94 -17.99 7.95
C VAL A 166 15.29 -18.61 9.29
N SER A 167 16.59 -18.88 9.50
CA SER A 167 17.11 -19.32 10.80
C SER A 167 17.73 -18.18 11.61
N GLY A 168 17.88 -17.01 10.99
CA GLY A 168 18.38 -15.78 11.60
C GLY A 168 18.49 -14.65 10.56
N PRO A 169 18.79 -13.41 10.99
CA PRO A 169 18.76 -12.22 10.11
C PRO A 169 19.81 -12.23 8.98
N TYR A 170 20.78 -13.14 9.05
CA TYR A 170 21.84 -13.30 8.03
C TYR A 170 21.87 -14.72 7.44
N GLU A 171 20.86 -15.54 7.74
CA GLU A 171 20.78 -16.94 7.35
C GLU A 171 19.45 -17.19 6.66
N VAL A 172 19.37 -16.76 5.40
CA VAL A 172 18.22 -16.96 4.53
C VAL A 172 18.55 -18.06 3.51
N THR A 173 17.64 -19.00 3.37
CA THR A 173 17.65 -20.02 2.30
C THR A 173 16.38 -19.90 1.49
N LEU A 174 16.51 -19.88 0.17
CA LEU A 174 15.40 -19.96 -0.78
C LEU A 174 15.05 -21.42 -1.02
N VAL A 175 13.77 -21.76 -0.93
CA VAL A 175 13.20 -23.05 -1.32
C VAL A 175 12.38 -22.84 -2.58
N PHE A 176 12.63 -23.65 -3.60
CA PHE A 176 11.97 -23.59 -4.89
C PHE A 176 10.87 -24.65 -5.00
N ASP A 177 9.89 -24.39 -5.88
CA ASP A 177 8.71 -25.24 -6.14
C ASP A 177 9.04 -26.70 -6.50
N ASP A 178 10.20 -26.94 -7.10
CA ASP A 178 10.70 -28.27 -7.45
C ASP A 178 11.58 -28.93 -6.37
N GLY A 179 11.64 -28.32 -5.19
CA GLY A 179 12.36 -28.80 -4.01
C GLY A 179 13.84 -28.44 -3.98
N ARG A 180 14.36 -27.69 -4.96
CA ARG A 180 15.74 -27.17 -4.90
C ARG A 180 15.88 -26.12 -3.80
N THR A 181 17.06 -26.02 -3.22
CA THR A 181 17.39 -24.99 -2.23
C THR A 181 18.63 -24.19 -2.59
N VAL A 182 18.58 -22.90 -2.31
CA VAL A 182 19.68 -21.96 -2.54
C VAL A 182 19.93 -21.18 -1.26
N VAL A 183 21.08 -21.44 -0.63
CA VAL A 183 21.53 -20.67 0.53
C VAL A 183 21.93 -19.29 0.06
N TRP A 184 21.16 -18.28 0.46
CA TRP A 184 21.38 -16.88 0.13
C TRP A 184 22.30 -16.20 1.15
N GLY A 185 22.20 -16.60 2.43
CA GLY A 185 22.89 -15.95 3.54
C GLY A 185 22.33 -14.57 3.82
N ALA A 186 23.21 -13.59 4.08
CA ALA A 186 22.77 -12.23 4.36
C ALA A 186 22.03 -11.59 3.16
N PRO A 187 20.92 -10.87 3.39
CA PRO A 187 20.19 -10.13 2.35
C PRO A 187 20.96 -8.87 1.90
N GLU A 188 22.12 -9.10 1.29
CA GLU A 188 23.06 -8.10 0.79
C GLU A 188 23.62 -8.58 -0.55
N ASN A 189 24.03 -7.62 -1.41
CA ASN A 189 24.48 -7.89 -2.79
C ASN A 189 23.45 -8.72 -3.58
N ASN A 190 22.16 -8.39 -3.41
CA ASN A 190 21.06 -9.22 -3.87
C ASN A 190 21.05 -9.42 -5.39
N GLU A 191 21.43 -8.40 -6.16
CA GLU A 191 21.51 -8.47 -7.62
C GLU A 191 22.54 -9.51 -8.11
N ASP A 192 23.75 -9.50 -7.54
CA ASP A 192 24.81 -10.45 -7.90
C ASP A 192 24.43 -11.89 -7.53
N LYS A 193 23.81 -12.06 -6.35
CA LYS A 193 23.32 -13.37 -5.89
C LYS A 193 22.14 -13.86 -6.72
N ALA A 194 21.27 -12.98 -7.20
CA ALA A 194 20.18 -13.34 -8.11
C ALA A 194 20.72 -13.83 -9.46
N VAL A 195 21.78 -13.18 -9.99
CA VAL A 195 22.47 -13.66 -11.19
C VAL A 195 23.09 -15.05 -10.96
N ALA A 196 23.78 -15.26 -9.84
CA ALA A 196 24.35 -16.56 -9.50
C ALA A 196 23.25 -17.63 -9.36
N THR A 197 22.13 -17.29 -8.73
CA THR A 197 20.96 -18.15 -8.54
C THR A 197 20.39 -18.61 -9.89
N ARG A 198 20.18 -17.68 -10.85
CA ARG A 198 19.75 -18.03 -12.21
C ARG A 198 20.68 -19.04 -12.89
N ILE A 199 21.98 -18.90 -12.71
CA ILE A 199 22.97 -19.79 -13.32
C ILE A 199 22.92 -21.19 -12.70
N VAL A 200 22.82 -21.30 -11.37
CA VAL A 200 22.80 -22.60 -10.69
C VAL A 200 21.48 -23.35 -10.89
N LEU A 201 20.36 -22.64 -11.03
CA LEU A 201 19.08 -23.26 -11.36
C LEU A 201 19.04 -23.84 -12.79
N GLY A 202 19.97 -23.44 -13.66
CA GLY A 202 20.16 -24.07 -14.98
C GLY A 202 20.99 -25.37 -14.95
N ARG A 203 21.49 -25.79 -13.78
CA ARG A 203 22.40 -26.93 -13.63
C ARG A 203 21.74 -28.08 -12.88
N GLU A 204 22.29 -29.28 -13.08
CA GLU A 204 21.93 -30.45 -12.28
C GLU A 204 22.43 -30.28 -10.83
N GLY A 205 21.52 -30.41 -9.86
CA GLY A 205 21.83 -30.30 -8.43
C GLY A 205 20.62 -29.84 -7.61
N GLN A 206 20.60 -30.20 -6.33
CA GLN A 206 19.48 -29.89 -5.42
C GLN A 206 19.80 -28.79 -4.41
N HIS A 207 21.07 -28.61 -4.06
CA HIS A 207 21.48 -27.68 -3.01
C HIS A 207 22.64 -26.80 -3.50
N TRP A 208 22.43 -25.49 -3.46
CA TRP A 208 23.41 -24.51 -3.90
C TRP A 208 23.69 -23.49 -2.81
N ASN A 209 24.92 -22.99 -2.75
CA ASN A 209 25.26 -21.86 -1.90
C ASN A 209 25.75 -20.68 -2.74
N VAL A 210 25.05 -19.55 -2.63
CA VAL A 210 25.37 -18.28 -3.30
C VAL A 210 25.65 -17.17 -2.28
N SER A 211 25.87 -17.50 -1.00
CA SER A 211 26.13 -16.52 0.05
C SER A 211 27.39 -15.68 -0.20
N ASP A 212 28.37 -16.24 -0.91
CA ASP A 212 29.52 -15.55 -1.48
C ASP A 212 29.46 -15.64 -3.02
N PRO A 213 29.10 -14.56 -3.74
CA PRO A 213 28.93 -14.59 -5.18
C PRO A 213 30.24 -14.87 -5.94
N ILE A 214 31.41 -14.74 -5.30
CA ILE A 214 32.72 -15.02 -5.90
C ILE A 214 33.07 -16.52 -5.75
N GLN A 215 32.43 -17.25 -4.83
CA GLN A 215 32.64 -18.69 -4.61
C GLN A 215 31.31 -19.47 -4.54
N VAL A 216 30.70 -19.69 -5.71
CA VAL A 216 29.58 -20.64 -5.82
C VAL A 216 30.10 -22.06 -5.61
N THR A 217 29.65 -22.73 -4.55
CA THR A 217 30.04 -24.12 -4.21
C THR A 217 28.82 -25.03 -4.18
N VAL A 218 29.01 -26.27 -4.63
CA VAL A 218 28.03 -27.36 -4.53
C VAL A 218 28.30 -28.12 -3.24
N LYS A 219 27.26 -28.41 -2.46
CA LYS A 219 27.36 -29.34 -1.31
C LYS A 219 26.70 -30.66 -1.65
#